data_AF-A0A6N4X2D4-F1
#
_entry.id   AF-A0A6N4X2D4-F1
#
_cell.length_a   1.000
_cell.length_b   1.000
_cell.length_c   1.000
_cell.angle_alpha   90.00
_cell.angle_beta   90.00
_cell.angle_gamma   90.00
#
_symmetry.space_group_name_H-M   'P 1'
#
loop_
_entity.id
_entity.type
_entity.pdbx_description
1 polymer ?
#
loop_
_entity_poly.entity_id
_entity_poly.type
_entity_poly.pdbx_seq_one_letter_code
_entity_poly.pdbx_strand_id
1 'polypeptide(L)'
;MKLGLLLLAALPIATYAQDSISVNSSKEYPNTFTSGSANVQAFNNSTRRFNDWSVSIGGGSALMVHSDLKSIYDKKINWGYNAYVSVDKQINHIFGLSLIYQRGETKQKGQLEGAAGIAAGVATATTKYNQVALMGDINFSNILRRVDNHSPYRWALHGYAGIGLMNFNTSLHDNDQNRWSTVPARSPLFIDQKLDINSVYYQMGIGLKYKVSRLIDVEARTMYVISGDDEFDGGGFAGPNDYDPTSTTPHYNMLNKRRSDNMWTVNLGVSFKLGKHLSHLAWHDPLQEAYYKTSVLENASADLVVCEKGDNDNDGVCDDWDRELNTPAGARVDGAGVALDMDLDGVIDLYDKCVTVPGPPDNNGCPIGK
;
A
#
# COMPACT_ATOMS: atom_id res chain seq x y z
N MET A 1 6.76 39.82 -11.24
CA MET A 1 5.39 39.29 -11.07
C MET A 1 5.18 39.00 -9.60
N LYS A 2 4.20 39.70 -9.00
CA LYS A 2 3.93 39.76 -7.56
C LYS A 2 2.80 38.80 -7.20
N LEU A 3 2.85 38.28 -5.98
CA LEU A 3 1.72 37.83 -5.14
C LEU A 3 0.80 36.68 -5.59
N GLY A 4 1.00 36.05 -6.76
CA GLY A 4 0.17 34.91 -7.19
C GLY A 4 0.61 33.53 -6.67
N LEU A 5 1.84 33.40 -6.16
CA LEU A 5 2.48 32.09 -5.89
C LEU A 5 2.26 31.52 -4.49
N LEU A 6 1.67 32.27 -3.56
CA LEU A 6 1.37 31.78 -2.20
C LEU A 6 0.01 31.08 -2.10
N LEU A 7 -0.85 31.20 -3.12
CA LEU A 7 -2.19 30.57 -3.14
C LEU A 7 -2.20 29.12 -3.65
N LEU A 8 -1.18 28.68 -4.39
CA LEU A 8 -1.07 27.30 -4.90
C LEU A 8 -0.36 26.34 -3.94
N ALA A 9 0.33 26.86 -2.92
CA ALA A 9 0.91 26.06 -1.83
C ALA A 9 -0.02 25.96 -0.60
N ALA A 10 -1.22 26.56 -0.65
CA ALA A 10 -2.15 26.66 0.49
C ALA A 10 -3.32 25.65 0.47
N LEU A 11 -3.40 24.77 -0.54
CA LEU A 11 -4.46 23.76 -0.67
C LEU A 11 -3.79 22.39 -0.97
N PRO A 12 -3.50 21.56 0.06
CA PRO A 12 -4.46 21.13 1.08
C PRO A 12 -3.86 21.19 2.50
N ILE A 13 -4.12 22.26 3.25
CA ILE A 13 -4.04 22.25 4.73
C ILE A 13 -5.45 22.38 5.35
N ALA A 14 -6.51 22.36 4.52
CA ALA A 14 -7.88 22.13 4.97
C ALA A 14 -8.15 20.64 5.25
N THR A 15 -7.19 19.93 5.84
CA THR A 15 -7.50 18.91 6.83
C THR A 15 -7.33 19.57 8.19
N TYR A 16 -8.22 20.52 8.51
CA TYR A 16 -8.67 20.58 9.90
C TYR A 16 -9.24 19.19 10.14
N ALA A 17 -8.42 18.38 10.80
CA ALA A 17 -8.81 17.12 11.36
C ALA A 17 -10.18 17.36 11.98
N GLN A 18 -11.12 16.47 11.63
CA GLN A 18 -12.33 16.28 12.41
C GLN A 18 -11.92 16.44 13.87
N ASP A 19 -12.35 17.54 14.49
CA ASP A 19 -12.40 17.60 15.95
C ASP A 19 -13.15 16.32 16.29
N SER A 20 -12.43 15.37 16.88
CA SER A 20 -13.02 14.15 17.38
C SER A 20 -13.99 14.62 18.44
N ILE A 21 -15.25 14.81 18.05
CA ILE A 21 -16.35 15.00 18.97
C ILE A 21 -16.19 13.83 19.94
N SER A 22 -15.87 14.11 21.19
CA SER A 22 -15.74 13.09 22.22
C SER A 22 -17.11 12.44 22.35
N VAL A 23 -17.31 11.33 21.66
CA VAL A 23 -18.56 10.59 21.71
C VAL A 23 -18.62 9.96 23.10
N ASN A 24 -19.47 10.51 23.96
CA ASN A 24 -19.74 9.97 25.27
C ASN A 24 -20.45 8.61 25.09
N SER A 25 -19.67 7.53 25.14
CA SER A 25 -20.04 6.19 24.64
C SER A 25 -21.08 5.45 25.48
N SER A 26 -21.80 6.14 26.37
CA SER A 26 -22.70 5.49 27.33
C SER A 26 -24.19 5.58 27.01
N LYS A 27 -24.66 6.45 26.10
CA LYS A 27 -26.13 6.66 25.94
C LYS A 27 -26.70 6.98 24.55
N GLU A 28 -25.90 7.11 23.48
CA GLU A 28 -26.45 7.47 22.15
C GLU A 28 -26.15 6.40 21.09
N TYR A 29 -27.23 5.85 20.53
CA TYR A 29 -27.27 5.01 19.33
C TYR A 29 -26.59 5.72 18.13
N PRO A 30 -26.13 4.99 17.09
CA PRO A 30 -25.23 5.54 16.07
C PRO A 30 -25.87 6.74 15.36
N ASN A 31 -25.15 7.85 15.32
CA ASN A 31 -25.51 9.01 14.52
C ASN A 31 -24.79 8.94 13.16
N THR A 32 -25.16 9.81 12.22
CA THR A 32 -24.60 9.82 10.85
C THR A 32 -23.07 10.03 10.77
N PHE A 33 -22.42 10.31 11.89
CA PHE A 33 -20.97 10.54 12.00
C PHE A 33 -20.23 9.51 12.85
N THR A 34 -20.93 8.51 13.43
CA THR A 34 -20.29 7.46 14.24
C THR A 34 -20.47 6.08 13.62
N SER A 35 -19.38 5.29 13.60
CA SER A 35 -19.41 3.90 13.08
C SER A 35 -20.08 2.91 14.05
N GLY A 36 -20.67 3.37 15.15
CA GLY A 36 -21.14 2.53 16.25
C GLY A 36 -20.02 1.79 17.00
N SER A 37 -18.74 2.06 16.67
CA SER A 37 -17.60 1.43 17.35
C SER A 37 -17.44 1.98 18.76
N ALA A 38 -17.43 1.10 19.76
CA ALA A 38 -17.07 1.44 21.14
C ALA A 38 -15.61 1.91 21.30
N ASN A 39 -14.79 1.74 20.25
CA ASN A 39 -13.36 2.08 20.25
C ASN A 39 -13.09 3.07 19.11
N VAL A 40 -13.20 4.36 19.41
CA VAL A 40 -12.81 5.46 18.51
C VAL A 40 -11.49 6.02 19.01
N GLN A 41 -10.49 6.08 18.13
CA GLN A 41 -9.19 6.68 18.43
C GLN A 41 -8.98 7.92 17.58
N ALA A 42 -8.44 8.98 18.17
CA ALA A 42 -8.06 10.17 17.42
C ALA A 42 -7.01 9.82 16.36
N PHE A 43 -7.11 10.44 15.18
CA PHE A 43 -6.15 10.27 14.09
C PHE A 43 -4.87 11.05 14.38
N ASN A 44 -4.04 10.52 15.29
CA ASN A 44 -2.78 11.12 15.71
C ASN A 44 -1.63 10.10 15.59
N ASN A 45 -0.39 10.57 15.83
CA ASN A 45 0.78 9.70 15.70
C ASN A 45 0.88 8.63 16.80
N SER A 46 0.22 8.81 17.95
CA SER A 46 0.31 7.85 19.06
C SER A 46 -0.55 6.61 18.84
N THR A 47 -1.61 6.72 18.03
CA THR A 47 -2.53 5.63 17.70
C THR A 47 -2.11 4.86 16.44
N ARG A 48 -1.03 5.29 15.76
CA ARG A 48 -0.48 4.56 14.61
C ARG A 48 -0.03 3.17 15.01
N ARG A 49 -0.47 2.17 14.24
CA ARG A 49 -0.11 0.75 14.44
C ARG A 49 0.98 0.26 13.48
N PHE A 50 1.26 1.01 12.42
CA PHE A 50 2.13 0.59 11.33
C PHE A 50 3.19 1.65 11.02
N ASN A 51 4.35 1.18 10.58
CA ASN A 51 5.31 2.04 9.90
C ASN A 51 4.74 2.38 8.51
N ASP A 52 4.92 3.61 8.09
CA ASP A 52 4.31 4.14 6.87
C ASP A 52 5.28 5.03 6.07
N TRP A 53 6.54 5.10 6.49
CA TRP A 53 7.61 5.78 5.79
C TRP A 53 8.69 4.77 5.37
N SER A 54 9.25 4.97 4.19
CA SER A 54 10.47 4.29 3.75
C SER A 54 11.40 5.23 2.99
N VAL A 55 12.68 4.85 2.96
CA VAL A 55 13.67 5.45 2.06
C VAL A 55 14.15 4.36 1.13
N SER A 56 14.08 4.61 -0.18
CA SER A 56 14.51 3.65 -1.19
C SER A 56 15.70 4.17 -1.96
N ILE A 57 16.66 3.31 -2.23
CA ILE A 57 17.82 3.60 -3.08
C ILE A 57 17.95 2.49 -4.12
N GLY A 58 18.39 2.84 -5.32
CA GLY A 58 18.60 1.83 -6.35
C GLY A 58 19.22 2.37 -7.61
N GLY A 59 19.44 1.48 -8.56
CA GLY A 59 19.99 1.83 -9.86
C GLY A 59 19.99 0.66 -10.83
N GLY A 60 20.32 0.96 -12.08
CA GLY A 60 20.35 0.00 -13.16
C GLY A 60 20.57 0.68 -14.50
N SER A 61 19.93 0.18 -15.55
CA SER A 61 20.14 0.66 -16.92
C SER A 61 19.15 1.74 -17.31
N ALA A 62 19.62 2.69 -18.12
CA ALA A 62 18.80 3.67 -18.82
C ALA A 62 19.00 3.53 -20.34
N LEU A 63 17.91 3.42 -21.10
CA LEU A 63 17.94 3.20 -22.54
C LEU A 63 17.01 4.19 -23.23
N MET A 64 17.52 4.95 -24.20
CA MET A 64 16.70 5.74 -25.10
C MET A 64 16.01 4.81 -26.11
N VAL A 65 14.69 4.73 -26.07
CA VAL A 65 13.92 3.71 -26.81
C VAL A 65 12.99 4.30 -27.87
N HIS A 66 12.33 5.41 -27.56
CA HIS A 66 11.43 6.09 -28.48
C HIS A 66 11.90 7.51 -28.69
N SER A 67 12.81 7.65 -29.63
CA SER A 67 13.52 8.89 -29.96
C SER A 67 14.08 8.80 -31.38
N ASP A 68 14.78 9.83 -31.84
CA ASP A 68 15.54 9.83 -33.09
C ASP A 68 16.79 8.95 -32.98
N LEU A 69 17.66 9.26 -32.03
CA LEU A 69 18.83 8.47 -31.68
C LEU A 69 18.47 7.48 -30.57
N LYS A 70 18.72 6.19 -30.80
CA LYS A 70 18.30 5.11 -29.89
C LYS A 70 19.48 4.40 -29.24
N SER A 71 19.27 3.92 -28.02
CA SER A 71 20.26 3.08 -27.33
C SER A 71 20.40 1.70 -27.97
N ILE A 72 19.34 1.19 -28.60
CA ILE A 72 19.41 -0.04 -29.39
C ILE A 72 19.61 0.35 -30.86
N TYR A 73 20.81 0.12 -31.37
CA TYR A 73 21.19 0.44 -32.75
C TYR A 73 21.97 -0.73 -33.34
N ASP A 74 21.61 -1.13 -34.57
CA ASP A 74 22.23 -2.28 -35.27
C ASP A 74 22.34 -3.55 -34.40
N LYS A 75 21.23 -3.94 -33.76
CA LYS A 75 21.11 -5.11 -32.86
C LYS A 75 22.06 -5.09 -31.65
N LYS A 76 22.73 -3.97 -31.36
CA LYS A 76 23.60 -3.78 -30.19
C LYS A 76 22.98 -2.78 -29.23
N ILE A 77 23.19 -3.03 -27.94
CA ILE A 77 22.71 -2.16 -26.87
C ILE A 77 23.86 -1.25 -26.45
N ASN A 78 23.62 0.06 -26.50
CA ASN A 78 24.49 1.08 -25.92
C ASN A 78 23.98 1.37 -24.51
N TRP A 79 24.67 0.81 -23.51
CA TRP A 79 24.22 0.85 -22.12
C TRP A 79 24.42 2.23 -21.50
N GLY A 80 23.31 2.81 -21.04
CA GLY A 80 23.28 3.90 -20.07
C GLY A 80 23.03 3.39 -18.66
N TYR A 81 23.06 4.29 -17.68
CA TYR A 81 22.77 3.97 -16.28
C TYR A 81 21.76 4.94 -15.68
N ASN A 82 21.03 4.46 -14.67
CA ASN A 82 20.14 5.25 -13.83
C ASN A 82 20.43 4.94 -12.36
N ALA A 83 20.39 5.95 -11.50
CA ALA A 83 20.43 5.81 -10.06
C ALA A 83 19.33 6.68 -9.45
N TYR A 84 18.70 6.21 -8.37
CA TYR A 84 17.64 6.94 -7.70
C TYR A 84 17.74 6.84 -6.18
N VAL A 85 17.19 7.86 -5.53
CA VAL A 85 16.82 7.86 -4.12
C VAL A 85 15.40 8.37 -4.00
N SER A 86 14.58 7.75 -3.16
CA SER A 86 13.23 8.22 -2.87
C SER A 86 12.91 8.18 -1.39
N VAL A 87 11.99 9.07 -0.99
CA VAL A 87 11.31 9.03 0.29
C VAL A 87 9.85 8.71 0.01
N ASP A 88 9.40 7.58 0.55
CA ASP A 88 8.08 7.05 0.26
C ASP A 88 7.21 7.12 1.52
N LYS A 89 5.97 7.54 1.34
CA LYS A 89 4.93 7.62 2.34
C LYS A 89 3.75 6.76 1.92
N GLN A 90 3.49 5.70 2.68
CA GLN A 90 2.28 4.93 2.53
C GLN A 90 1.11 5.70 3.17
N ILE A 91 0.05 5.99 2.40
CA ILE A 91 -1.14 6.70 2.89
C ILE A 91 -2.15 5.69 3.44
N ASN A 92 -2.34 4.57 2.75
CA ASN A 92 -3.12 3.43 3.19
C ASN A 92 -2.49 2.13 2.67
N HIS A 93 -3.05 0.96 2.97
CA HIS A 93 -2.47 -0.33 2.52
C HIS A 93 -2.36 -0.46 0.98
N ILE A 94 -3.14 0.28 0.19
CA ILE A 94 -3.10 0.24 -1.29
C ILE A 94 -2.24 1.36 -1.87
N PHE A 95 -2.36 2.59 -1.37
CA PHE A 95 -1.82 3.80 -2.00
C PHE A 95 -0.69 4.42 -1.18
N GLY A 96 0.37 4.82 -1.88
CA GLY A 96 1.48 5.60 -1.36
C GLY A 96 1.85 6.77 -2.27
N LEU A 97 2.62 7.70 -1.72
CA LEU A 97 3.24 8.82 -2.42
C LEU A 97 4.76 8.73 -2.25
N SER A 98 5.51 9.10 -3.27
CA SER A 98 6.97 9.06 -3.24
C SER A 98 7.55 10.32 -3.86
N LEU A 99 8.47 10.97 -3.14
CA LEU A 99 9.33 12.01 -3.69
C LEU A 99 10.63 11.34 -4.13
N ILE A 100 10.92 11.37 -5.43
CA ILE A 100 12.06 10.67 -6.02
C ILE A 100 13.01 11.66 -6.68
N TYR A 101 14.31 11.46 -6.45
CA TYR A 101 15.38 12.09 -7.22
C TYR A 101 16.12 11.00 -8.01
N GLN A 102 16.39 11.28 -9.28
CA GLN A 102 17.07 10.36 -10.19
C GLN A 102 18.20 11.09 -10.91
N ARG A 103 19.28 10.36 -11.18
CA ARG A 103 20.39 10.84 -12.00
C ARG A 103 20.88 9.69 -12.87
N GLY A 104 21.20 9.99 -14.12
CA GLY A 104 21.70 8.97 -15.03
C GLY A 104 22.34 9.52 -16.28
N GLU A 105 22.66 8.58 -17.16
CA GLU A 105 23.21 8.82 -18.48
C GLU A 105 22.60 7.82 -19.47
N THR A 106 22.09 8.29 -20.61
CA THR A 106 21.78 7.43 -21.77
C THR A 106 22.88 7.55 -22.82
N LYS A 107 23.06 6.48 -23.60
CA LYS A 107 23.92 6.48 -24.79
C LYS A 107 23.11 6.02 -25.97
N GLN A 108 23.16 6.76 -27.06
CA GLN A 108 22.31 6.52 -28.21
C GLN A 108 23.05 6.77 -29.51
N LYS A 109 22.57 6.15 -30.58
CA LYS A 109 23.14 6.25 -31.92
C LYS A 109 22.05 6.45 -32.95
N GLY A 110 22.41 7.11 -34.03
CA GLY A 110 21.56 7.37 -35.18
C GLY A 110 22.40 7.64 -36.41
N GLN A 111 21.81 7.49 -37.60
CA GLN A 111 22.46 7.85 -38.85
C GLN A 111 21.46 8.62 -39.70
N LEU A 112 21.90 9.74 -40.28
CA LEU A 112 21.10 10.51 -41.22
C LEU A 112 20.84 9.72 -42.50
N GLU A 113 19.82 10.11 -43.25
CA GLU A 113 19.56 9.54 -44.57
C GLU A 113 20.36 10.27 -45.67
N GLY A 114 20.50 9.61 -46.82
CA GLY A 114 21.09 10.21 -48.03
C GLY A 114 22.58 10.58 -47.93
N ALA A 115 22.99 11.58 -48.71
CA ALA A 115 24.38 12.01 -48.81
C ALA A 115 24.95 12.54 -47.47
N ALA A 116 24.12 13.21 -46.68
CA ALA A 116 24.49 13.69 -45.35
C ALA A 116 24.83 12.52 -44.40
N GLY A 117 24.05 11.44 -44.44
CA GLY A 117 24.31 10.21 -43.67
C GLY A 117 25.59 9.47 -44.06
N ILE A 118 25.99 9.55 -45.32
CA ILE A 118 27.25 8.96 -45.80
C ILE A 118 28.44 9.77 -45.27
N ALA A 119 28.35 11.11 -45.32
CA ALA A 119 29.41 12.00 -44.83
C ALA A 119 29.55 11.96 -43.30
N ALA A 120 28.44 12.07 -42.57
CA ALA A 120 28.43 12.10 -41.12
C ALA A 120 28.64 10.72 -40.48
N GLY A 121 28.32 9.63 -41.20
CA GLY A 121 28.37 8.28 -40.66
C GLY A 121 27.37 8.08 -39.51
N VAL A 122 27.66 7.10 -38.64
CA VAL A 122 26.83 6.83 -37.47
C VAL A 122 27.20 7.79 -36.35
N ALA A 123 26.28 8.69 -36.03
CA ALA A 123 26.41 9.58 -34.90
C ALA A 123 26.26 8.84 -33.57
N THR A 124 26.94 9.37 -32.56
CA THR A 124 26.82 8.93 -31.18
C THR A 124 26.43 10.12 -30.31
N ALA A 125 25.33 9.98 -29.57
CA ALA A 125 24.93 10.97 -28.57
C ALA A 125 24.90 10.37 -27.16
N THR A 126 25.16 11.22 -26.19
CA THR A 126 25.09 10.90 -24.76
C THR A 126 24.26 11.96 -24.07
N THR A 127 23.29 11.55 -23.24
CA THR A 127 22.45 12.45 -22.46
C THR A 127 22.65 12.19 -20.98
N LYS A 128 23.18 13.16 -20.25
CA LYS A 128 23.24 13.14 -18.78
C LYS A 128 22.05 13.89 -18.23
N TYR A 129 21.33 13.31 -17.28
CA TYR A 129 20.11 13.89 -16.76
C TYR A 129 20.05 13.89 -15.23
N ASN A 130 19.34 14.85 -14.67
CA ASN A 130 18.88 14.81 -13.28
C ASN A 130 17.38 15.09 -13.26
N GLN A 131 16.66 14.39 -12.40
CA GLN A 131 15.21 14.44 -12.35
C GLN A 131 14.74 14.47 -10.90
N VAL A 132 13.71 15.27 -10.64
CA VAL A 132 12.94 15.22 -9.39
C VAL A 132 11.48 15.04 -9.74
N ALA A 133 10.79 14.11 -9.10
CA ALA A 133 9.37 13.86 -9.35
C ALA A 133 8.60 13.53 -8.09
N LEU A 134 7.31 13.83 -8.14
CA LEU A 134 6.30 13.29 -7.24
C LEU A 134 5.62 12.10 -7.93
N MET A 135 5.57 10.97 -7.24
CA MET A 135 5.07 9.70 -7.73
C MET A 135 3.91 9.22 -6.87
N GLY A 136 2.86 8.70 -7.50
CA GLY A 136 1.91 7.78 -6.88
C GLY A 136 2.43 6.35 -6.93
N ASP A 137 2.18 5.60 -5.86
CA ASP A 137 2.45 4.16 -5.72
C ASP A 137 1.11 3.45 -5.46
N ILE A 138 0.75 2.47 -6.29
CA ILE A 138 -0.39 1.58 -6.10
C ILE A 138 0.11 0.16 -5.90
N ASN A 139 -0.17 -0.41 -4.72
CA ASN A 139 0.08 -1.81 -4.41
C ASN A 139 -1.07 -2.69 -4.93
N PHE A 140 -0.90 -3.22 -6.14
CA PHE A 140 -1.87 -4.12 -6.78
C PHE A 140 -2.05 -5.43 -6.02
N SER A 141 -1.03 -5.92 -5.31
CA SER A 141 -1.15 -7.14 -4.51
C SER A 141 -2.14 -7.01 -3.37
N ASN A 142 -2.32 -5.79 -2.83
CA ASN A 142 -3.33 -5.54 -1.80
C ASN A 142 -4.74 -5.33 -2.39
N ILE A 143 -4.87 -4.95 -3.67
CA ILE A 143 -6.16 -4.88 -4.38
C ILE A 143 -6.63 -6.28 -4.80
N LEU A 144 -5.72 -7.06 -5.38
CA LEU A 144 -5.99 -8.39 -5.95
C LEU A 144 -5.89 -9.50 -4.89
N ARG A 145 -5.86 -9.12 -3.61
CA ARG A 145 -5.72 -10.07 -2.53
C ARG A 145 -6.98 -10.91 -2.42
N ARG A 146 -6.81 -12.23 -2.49
CA ARG A 146 -7.86 -13.19 -2.18
C ARG A 146 -8.14 -13.18 -0.69
N VAL A 147 -9.41 -12.99 -0.33
CA VAL A 147 -9.89 -12.97 1.05
C VAL A 147 -9.76 -14.32 1.76
N ASP A 148 -9.70 -15.42 1.00
CA ASP A 148 -9.60 -16.78 1.53
C ASP A 148 -8.15 -17.27 1.73
N ASN A 149 -7.15 -16.51 1.26
CA ASN A 149 -5.74 -16.92 1.36
C ASN A 149 -5.04 -16.30 2.57
N HIS A 150 -4.62 -17.15 3.51
CA HIS A 150 -3.98 -16.79 4.77
C HIS A 150 -2.43 -16.83 4.72
N SER A 151 -1.85 -17.10 3.54
CA SER A 151 -0.39 -17.20 3.40
C SER A 151 0.31 -15.87 3.68
N PRO A 152 1.44 -15.84 4.42
CA PRO A 152 2.24 -14.65 4.60
C PRO A 152 2.93 -14.27 3.27
N TYR A 153 2.36 -13.29 2.58
CA TYR A 153 2.91 -12.81 1.31
C TYR A 153 4.22 -12.04 1.53
N ARG A 154 5.22 -12.42 0.74
CA ARG A 154 6.52 -11.73 0.69
C ARG A 154 6.74 -11.03 -0.63
N TRP A 155 5.84 -11.16 -1.60
CA TRP A 155 5.91 -10.50 -2.90
C TRP A 155 4.76 -9.51 -3.04
N ALA A 156 5.05 -8.34 -3.59
CA ALA A 156 4.05 -7.32 -3.91
C ALA A 156 4.33 -6.72 -5.28
N LEU A 157 3.28 -6.62 -6.11
CA LEU A 157 3.30 -5.93 -7.38
C LEU A 157 2.81 -4.50 -7.18
N HIS A 158 3.61 -3.55 -7.65
CA HIS A 158 3.35 -2.12 -7.55
C HIS A 158 3.24 -1.48 -8.93
N GLY A 159 2.36 -0.49 -9.04
CA GLY A 159 2.26 0.43 -10.16
C GLY A 159 2.70 1.83 -9.74
N TYR A 160 3.43 2.50 -10.63
CA TYR A 160 3.97 3.83 -10.41
C TYR A 160 3.54 4.77 -11.53
N ALA A 161 3.16 5.99 -11.17
CA ALA A 161 2.97 7.07 -12.13
C ALA A 161 3.25 8.42 -11.46
N GLY A 162 3.86 9.36 -12.17
CA GLY A 162 4.20 10.64 -11.60
C GLY A 162 4.64 11.68 -12.61
N ILE A 163 4.83 12.88 -12.09
CA ILE A 163 5.21 14.09 -12.81
C ILE A 163 6.39 14.74 -12.09
N GLY A 164 7.29 15.32 -12.86
CA GLY A 164 8.48 15.94 -12.31
C GLY A 164 9.09 16.99 -13.22
N LEU A 165 10.23 17.50 -12.77
CA LEU A 165 11.09 18.39 -13.54
C LEU A 165 12.41 17.68 -13.83
N MET A 166 12.95 17.88 -15.03
CA MET A 166 14.22 17.30 -15.44
C MET A 166 15.14 18.34 -16.04
N ASN A 167 16.43 18.22 -15.76
CA ASN A 167 17.46 18.89 -16.53
C ASN A 167 18.30 17.86 -17.25
N PHE A 168 18.93 18.27 -18.33
CA PHE A 168 19.81 17.39 -19.06
C PHE A 168 20.86 18.14 -19.87
N ASN A 169 21.97 17.45 -20.08
CA ASN A 169 23.07 17.88 -20.92
C ASN A 169 23.33 16.80 -21.96
N THR A 170 23.25 17.15 -23.22
CA THR A 170 23.53 16.24 -24.32
C THR A 170 24.86 16.58 -25.00
N SER A 171 25.47 15.57 -25.61
CA SER A 171 26.59 15.75 -26.53
C SER A 171 26.43 14.80 -27.71
N LEU A 172 26.35 15.32 -28.93
CA LEU A 172 26.28 14.53 -30.16
C LEU A 172 27.56 14.70 -30.98
N HIS A 173 28.10 13.56 -31.41
CA HIS A 173 29.31 13.44 -32.20
C HIS A 173 29.04 12.70 -33.51
N ASP A 174 29.52 13.23 -34.63
CA ASP A 174 29.51 12.56 -35.95
C ASP A 174 30.86 12.73 -36.67
N ASN A 175 30.97 12.25 -37.92
CA ASN A 175 32.20 12.33 -38.72
C ASN A 175 32.25 13.54 -39.66
N ASP A 176 31.26 14.44 -39.66
CA ASP A 176 31.21 15.60 -40.56
C ASP A 176 31.14 16.92 -39.78
N GLN A 177 29.94 17.34 -39.39
CA GLN A 177 29.73 18.67 -38.80
C GLN A 177 29.90 18.70 -37.29
N ASN A 178 29.48 17.64 -36.59
CA ASN A 178 29.46 17.57 -35.13
C ASN A 178 30.71 16.85 -34.62
N ARG A 179 31.89 17.37 -34.94
CA ARG A 179 33.18 16.79 -34.52
C ARG A 179 34.16 17.86 -34.09
N TRP A 180 35.15 17.49 -33.28
CA TRP A 180 36.27 18.37 -33.03
C TRP A 180 37.16 18.46 -34.27
N SER A 181 37.25 19.65 -34.87
CA SER A 181 38.15 19.93 -35.99
C SER A 181 38.57 21.39 -35.96
N THR A 182 39.84 21.67 -36.26
CA THR A 182 40.34 23.05 -36.38
C THR A 182 40.27 23.58 -37.82
N VAL A 183 40.28 22.70 -38.82
CA VAL A 183 40.19 23.07 -40.24
C VAL A 183 39.33 22.05 -41.02
N PRO A 184 38.09 22.39 -41.42
CA PRO A 184 37.33 23.57 -40.97
C PRO A 184 37.04 23.51 -39.46
N ALA A 185 36.80 24.68 -38.85
CA ALA A 185 36.42 24.77 -37.44
C ALA A 185 35.07 24.07 -37.22
N ARG A 186 35.04 23.03 -36.39
CA ARG A 186 33.85 22.26 -36.02
C ARG A 186 33.89 21.95 -34.53
N SER A 187 32.71 21.78 -33.94
CA SER A 187 32.53 21.29 -32.58
C SER A 187 31.38 20.29 -32.55
N PRO A 188 31.39 19.33 -31.61
CA PRO A 188 30.21 18.53 -31.30
C PRO A 188 29.02 19.42 -30.93
N LEU A 189 27.82 18.89 -31.15
CA LEU A 189 26.59 19.55 -30.72
C LEU A 189 26.39 19.30 -29.22
N PHE A 190 26.14 20.37 -28.47
CA PHE A 190 25.83 20.30 -27.06
C PHE A 190 24.52 21.02 -26.78
N ILE A 191 23.64 20.38 -26.01
CA ILE A 191 22.40 20.98 -25.53
C ILE A 191 22.43 20.98 -24.01
N ASP A 192 22.12 22.14 -23.42
CA ASP A 192 22.03 22.33 -21.97
C ASP A 192 20.62 22.78 -21.62
N GLN A 193 19.77 21.83 -21.28
CA GLN A 193 18.42 22.10 -20.76
C GLN A 193 18.50 22.24 -19.25
N LYS A 194 18.30 23.47 -18.78
CA LYS A 194 18.29 23.78 -17.34
C LYS A 194 16.98 23.34 -16.68
N LEU A 195 17.05 23.11 -15.37
CA LEU A 195 15.87 22.83 -14.58
C LEU A 195 15.00 24.08 -14.50
N ASP A 196 13.85 24.05 -15.14
CA ASP A 196 12.88 25.14 -15.16
C ASP A 196 11.45 24.57 -15.10
N ILE A 197 10.46 25.42 -14.81
CA ILE A 197 9.04 25.03 -14.80
C ILE A 197 8.54 24.51 -16.14
N ASN A 198 9.26 24.78 -17.24
CA ASN A 198 8.95 24.26 -18.57
C ASN A 198 9.58 22.90 -18.86
N SER A 199 10.47 22.40 -18.00
CA SER A 199 11.18 21.12 -18.15
C SER A 199 10.43 19.93 -17.55
N VAL A 200 9.10 19.95 -17.71
CA VAL A 200 8.19 18.96 -17.12
C VAL A 200 8.31 17.64 -17.85
N TYR A 201 8.49 16.56 -17.10
CA TYR A 201 8.47 15.20 -17.63
C TYR A 201 7.49 14.33 -16.85
N TYR A 202 7.09 13.23 -17.46
CA TYR A 202 6.22 12.23 -16.85
C TYR A 202 6.96 10.90 -16.75
N GLN A 203 6.66 10.11 -15.73
CA GLN A 203 7.14 8.73 -15.68
C GLN A 203 6.08 7.79 -15.13
N MET A 204 6.06 6.58 -15.67
CA MET A 204 5.17 5.52 -15.22
C MET A 204 5.85 4.17 -15.31
N GLY A 205 5.43 3.21 -14.51
CA GLY A 205 6.12 1.93 -14.47
C GLY A 205 5.50 0.95 -13.50
N ILE A 206 6.19 -0.17 -13.35
CA ILE A 206 5.82 -1.24 -12.42
C ILE A 206 7.03 -1.65 -11.61
N GLY A 207 6.77 -2.13 -10.39
CA GLY A 207 7.79 -2.70 -9.53
C GLY A 207 7.33 -4.01 -8.90
N LEU A 208 8.26 -4.95 -8.79
CA LEU A 208 8.09 -6.17 -8.03
C LEU A 208 8.94 -6.05 -6.76
N LYS A 209 8.26 -5.90 -5.62
CA LYS A 209 8.88 -5.80 -4.30
C LYS A 209 8.88 -7.16 -3.60
N TYR A 210 9.95 -7.44 -2.88
CA TYR A 210 10.10 -8.61 -2.02
C TYR A 210 10.45 -8.22 -0.58
N LYS A 211 9.65 -8.72 0.37
CA LYS A 211 9.81 -8.51 1.81
C LYS A 211 10.91 -9.40 2.37
N VAL A 212 12.11 -8.84 2.45
CA VAL A 212 13.27 -9.50 3.06
C VAL A 212 13.10 -9.59 4.57
N SER A 213 12.80 -8.47 5.22
CA SER A 213 12.67 -8.40 6.67
C SER A 213 11.64 -7.36 7.11
N ARG A 214 11.52 -7.15 8.44
CA ARG A 214 10.75 -6.02 8.99
C ARG A 214 11.29 -4.66 8.54
N LEU A 215 12.58 -4.55 8.26
CA LEU A 215 13.26 -3.28 8.00
C LEU A 215 13.58 -3.07 6.53
N ILE A 216 13.71 -4.15 5.75
CA ILE A 216 14.26 -4.08 4.39
C ILE A 216 13.31 -4.78 3.42
N ASP A 217 13.07 -4.14 2.29
CA ASP A 217 12.56 -4.74 1.06
C ASP A 217 13.60 -4.62 -0.05
N VAL A 218 13.54 -5.53 -1.02
CA VAL A 218 14.24 -5.39 -2.30
C VAL A 218 13.23 -5.23 -3.41
N GLU A 219 13.60 -4.49 -4.45
CA GLU A 219 12.70 -4.15 -5.54
C GLU A 219 13.39 -4.31 -6.89
N ALA A 220 12.69 -4.92 -7.84
CA ALA A 220 12.99 -4.76 -9.26
C ALA A 220 11.93 -3.84 -9.85
N ARG A 221 12.33 -2.70 -10.42
CA ARG A 221 11.41 -1.72 -11.00
C ARG A 221 11.79 -1.36 -12.42
N THR A 222 10.78 -1.12 -13.24
CA THR A 222 10.92 -0.70 -14.62
C THR A 222 10.08 0.54 -14.84
N MET A 223 10.69 1.62 -15.34
CA MET A 223 10.02 2.91 -15.55
C MET A 223 10.18 3.36 -16.99
N TYR A 224 9.08 3.79 -17.59
CA TYR A 224 9.04 4.52 -18.85
C TYR A 224 8.96 6.01 -18.55
N VAL A 225 9.89 6.78 -19.09
CA VAL A 225 10.03 8.22 -18.88
C VAL A 225 9.69 8.93 -20.17
N ILE A 226 8.74 9.84 -20.10
CA ILE A 226 8.28 10.69 -21.19
C ILE A 226 8.87 12.08 -20.97
N SER A 227 9.87 12.47 -21.77
CA SER A 227 10.55 13.76 -21.62
C SER A 227 9.63 14.95 -21.89
N GLY A 228 8.74 14.82 -22.88
CA GLY A 228 8.02 15.96 -23.46
C GLY A 228 8.91 16.91 -24.27
N ASP A 229 10.15 16.51 -24.52
CA ASP A 229 11.24 17.33 -25.05
C ASP A 229 11.94 16.55 -26.17
N ASP A 230 12.08 17.20 -27.33
CA ASP A 230 12.60 16.62 -28.58
C ASP A 230 14.12 16.68 -28.65
N GLU A 231 14.75 17.42 -27.74
CA GLU A 231 16.19 17.59 -27.67
C GLU A 231 16.84 16.60 -26.69
N PHE A 232 16.03 15.82 -25.98
CA PHE A 232 16.49 14.96 -24.90
C PHE A 232 17.39 13.82 -25.36
N ASP A 233 17.26 13.33 -26.61
CA ASP A 233 18.22 12.37 -27.18
C ASP A 233 19.49 13.01 -27.77
N GLY A 234 19.56 14.34 -27.80
CA GLY A 234 20.67 15.12 -28.32
C GLY A 234 20.72 15.27 -29.84
N GLY A 235 19.62 15.02 -30.56
CA GLY A 235 19.54 15.04 -32.02
C GLY A 235 19.55 16.42 -32.69
N GLY A 236 19.39 17.51 -31.97
CA GLY A 236 19.31 18.85 -32.56
C GLY A 236 18.54 19.80 -31.66
N PHE A 237 18.35 21.03 -32.11
CA PHE A 237 17.46 21.97 -31.43
C PHE A 237 16.10 21.96 -32.13
N ALA A 238 14.99 22.05 -31.40
CA ALA A 238 13.65 22.16 -31.99
C ALA A 238 13.36 23.58 -32.54
N GLY A 239 14.36 24.22 -33.16
CA GLY A 239 14.28 25.58 -33.70
C GLY A 239 13.83 25.63 -35.17
N PRO A 240 13.37 26.79 -35.68
CA PRO A 240 12.90 26.94 -37.06
C PRO A 240 13.94 26.53 -38.11
N ASN A 241 15.23 26.77 -37.84
CA ASN A 241 16.32 26.46 -38.76
C ASN A 241 16.58 24.95 -38.87
N ASP A 242 16.27 24.17 -37.83
CA ASP A 242 16.42 22.71 -37.89
C ASP A 242 15.28 22.05 -38.68
N TYR A 243 14.15 22.73 -38.91
CA TYR A 243 13.09 22.27 -39.81
C TYR A 243 13.15 22.89 -41.21
N ASP A 244 14.12 23.77 -41.48
CA ASP A 244 14.33 24.37 -42.79
C ASP A 244 15.13 23.40 -43.69
N PRO A 245 14.55 22.87 -44.78
CA PRO A 245 15.21 21.94 -45.68
C PRO A 245 16.40 22.57 -46.46
N THR A 246 16.56 23.89 -46.38
CA THR A 246 17.70 24.61 -46.97
C THR A 246 18.83 24.84 -45.97
N SER A 247 18.62 24.52 -44.69
CA SER A 247 19.66 24.58 -43.67
C SER A 247 20.77 23.58 -43.96
N THR A 248 21.99 23.95 -43.56
CA THR A 248 23.14 23.05 -43.63
C THR A 248 23.33 22.28 -42.33
N THR A 249 22.49 22.49 -41.31
CA THR A 249 22.60 21.79 -40.02
C THR A 249 22.20 20.31 -40.15
N PRO A 250 22.88 19.39 -39.46
CA PRO A 250 22.51 17.97 -39.50
C PRO A 250 21.21 17.73 -38.74
N HIS A 251 20.20 17.21 -39.42
CA HIS A 251 18.84 17.08 -38.91
C HIS A 251 18.59 15.76 -38.17
N TYR A 252 19.35 15.43 -37.12
CA TYR A 252 19.07 14.18 -36.39
C TYR A 252 17.72 14.25 -35.66
N ASN A 253 17.33 15.43 -35.17
CA ASN A 253 16.02 15.76 -34.55
C ASN A 253 14.79 15.61 -35.46
N MET A 254 14.99 15.14 -36.70
CA MET A 254 13.94 14.98 -37.71
C MET A 254 13.85 13.54 -38.24
N LEU A 255 14.64 12.61 -37.69
CA LEU A 255 14.58 11.20 -38.10
C LEU A 255 13.21 10.57 -37.78
N ASN A 256 12.51 11.14 -36.81
CA ASN A 256 11.20 10.78 -36.32
C ASN A 256 10.31 12.03 -36.28
N LYS A 257 9.00 11.82 -36.43
CA LYS A 257 8.00 12.92 -36.40
C LYS A 257 7.48 13.21 -34.99
N ARG A 258 7.92 12.43 -34.00
CA ARG A 258 7.57 12.64 -32.59
C ARG A 258 8.31 13.86 -32.07
N ARG A 259 7.82 14.42 -30.97
CA ARG A 259 8.32 15.65 -30.33
C ARG A 259 8.86 15.40 -28.91
N SER A 260 9.06 14.13 -28.59
CA SER A 260 9.33 13.69 -27.21
C SER A 260 10.16 12.43 -27.28
N ASP A 261 11.39 12.56 -26.82
CA ASP A 261 12.31 11.45 -26.70
C ASP A 261 12.17 10.76 -25.37
N ASN A 262 11.85 9.48 -25.42
CA ASN A 262 11.48 8.75 -24.23
C ASN A 262 12.51 7.67 -23.93
N MET A 263 12.88 7.60 -22.65
CA MET A 263 13.78 6.57 -22.15
C MET A 263 13.02 5.52 -21.33
N TRP A 264 13.61 4.35 -21.26
CA TRP A 264 13.18 3.24 -20.44
C TRP A 264 14.30 2.92 -19.45
N THR A 265 13.98 2.90 -18.16
CA THR A 265 14.89 2.45 -17.10
C THR A 265 14.47 1.10 -16.51
N VAL A 266 15.47 0.30 -16.14
CA VAL A 266 15.29 -0.97 -15.42
C VAL A 266 16.26 -0.94 -14.24
N ASN A 267 15.74 -0.95 -13.02
CA ASN A 267 16.50 -0.72 -11.81
C ASN A 267 16.28 -1.85 -10.79
N LEU A 268 17.32 -2.14 -10.03
CA LEU A 268 17.24 -2.89 -8.78
C LEU A 268 17.44 -1.93 -7.61
N GLY A 269 16.70 -2.13 -6.54
CA GLY A 269 16.73 -1.24 -5.38
C GLY A 269 16.47 -1.94 -4.06
N VAL A 270 16.74 -1.20 -2.99
CA VAL A 270 16.53 -1.59 -1.60
C VAL A 270 15.73 -0.49 -0.92
N SER A 271 14.66 -0.86 -0.23
CA SER A 271 13.82 0.05 0.56
C SER A 271 14.00 -0.21 2.05
N PHE A 272 14.32 0.83 2.79
CA PHE A 272 14.46 0.83 4.25
C PHE A 272 13.19 1.38 4.88
N LYS A 273 12.46 0.53 5.61
CA LYS A 273 11.25 0.92 6.34
C LYS A 273 11.64 1.65 7.61
N LEU A 274 11.05 2.82 7.81
CA LEU A 274 11.33 3.69 8.94
C LEU A 274 10.22 3.61 9.99
N GLY A 275 10.62 3.50 11.26
CA GLY A 275 9.71 3.59 12.40
C GLY A 275 9.81 2.39 13.35
N LYS A 276 9.11 2.51 14.48
CA LYS A 276 9.21 1.58 15.61
C LYS A 276 8.27 0.37 15.53
N HIS A 277 7.26 0.41 14.67
CA HIS A 277 6.22 -0.63 14.62
C HIS A 277 6.73 -1.95 14.00
N LEU A 278 6.02 -3.03 14.31
CA LEU A 278 6.40 -4.38 13.87
C LEU A 278 6.13 -4.64 12.38
N SER A 279 5.13 -3.97 11.80
CA SER A 279 4.76 -4.12 10.40
C SER A 279 4.72 -2.77 9.70
N HIS A 280 4.96 -2.81 8.38
CA HIS A 280 4.83 -1.66 7.50
C HIS A 280 3.50 -1.75 6.76
N LEU A 281 2.81 -0.62 6.61
CA LEU A 281 1.45 -0.52 6.10
C LEU A 281 1.28 -1.14 4.71
N ALA A 282 2.30 -1.03 3.85
CA ALA A 282 2.32 -1.65 2.52
C ALA A 282 2.21 -3.20 2.54
N TRP A 283 2.58 -3.83 3.66
CA TRP A 283 2.59 -5.29 3.82
C TRP A 283 1.50 -5.80 4.76
N HIS A 284 0.57 -4.93 5.18
CA HIS A 284 -0.48 -5.29 6.12
C HIS A 284 -1.81 -5.53 5.40
N ASP A 285 -2.46 -6.63 5.77
CA ASP A 285 -3.83 -6.93 5.33
C ASP A 285 -4.84 -6.13 6.17
N PRO A 286 -5.69 -5.28 5.59
CA PRO A 286 -6.74 -4.61 6.36
C PRO A 286 -7.72 -5.59 7.04
N LEU A 287 -7.93 -6.79 6.49
CA LEU A 287 -8.91 -7.76 6.98
C LEU A 287 -8.35 -8.73 8.02
N GLN A 288 -7.03 -8.85 8.12
CA GLN A 288 -6.39 -9.80 9.04
C GLN A 288 -6.81 -9.59 10.51
N GLU A 289 -7.00 -8.34 10.93
CA GLU A 289 -7.46 -8.05 12.29
C GLU A 289 -8.91 -8.52 12.52
N ALA A 290 -9.78 -8.33 11.53
CA ALA A 290 -11.17 -8.79 11.60
C ALA A 290 -11.22 -10.32 11.67
N TYR A 291 -10.48 -11.00 10.78
CA TYR A 291 -10.40 -12.47 10.79
C TYR A 291 -9.82 -13.02 12.08
N TYR A 292 -8.78 -12.39 12.62
CA TYR A 292 -8.22 -12.79 13.91
C TYR A 292 -9.29 -12.71 15.01
N LYS A 293 -10.00 -11.59 15.12
CA LYS A 293 -11.07 -11.43 16.12
C LYS A 293 -12.19 -12.45 15.93
N THR A 294 -12.65 -12.67 14.70
CA THR A 294 -13.68 -13.68 14.41
C THR A 294 -13.19 -15.07 14.81
N SER A 295 -11.95 -15.43 14.47
CA SER A 295 -11.37 -16.74 14.83
C SER A 295 -11.22 -16.91 16.35
N VAL A 296 -10.90 -15.83 17.08
CA VAL A 296 -10.84 -15.86 18.55
C VAL A 296 -12.23 -16.05 19.14
N LEU A 297 -13.25 -15.40 18.59
CA LEU A 297 -14.63 -15.55 19.05
C LEU A 297 -15.23 -16.91 18.71
N GLU A 298 -14.91 -17.45 17.54
CA GLU A 298 -15.36 -18.79 17.10
C GLU A 298 -14.72 -19.90 17.93
N ASN A 299 -13.44 -19.73 18.31
CA ASN A 299 -12.72 -20.68 19.14
C ASN A 299 -12.79 -20.38 20.64
N ALA A 300 -13.38 -19.25 21.04
CA ALA A 300 -13.66 -19.02 22.45
C ALA A 300 -14.67 -20.08 22.87
N SER A 301 -14.28 -20.95 23.81
CA SER A 301 -15.25 -21.79 24.47
C SER A 301 -16.33 -20.85 25.01
N ALA A 302 -17.58 -21.11 24.64
CA ALA A 302 -18.67 -20.64 25.48
C ALA A 302 -18.48 -21.39 26.80
N ASP A 303 -17.73 -20.79 27.72
CA ASP A 303 -17.70 -21.24 29.12
C ASP A 303 -19.13 -21.02 29.61
N LEU A 304 -19.98 -22.00 29.34
CA LEU A 304 -21.30 -22.09 29.91
C LEU A 304 -21.04 -22.29 31.40
N VAL A 305 -21.08 -21.21 32.16
CA VAL A 305 -21.00 -21.28 33.61
C VAL A 305 -22.28 -21.97 34.05
N VAL A 306 -22.20 -23.28 34.25
CA VAL A 306 -23.27 -24.11 34.78
C VAL A 306 -23.15 -24.05 36.30
N CYS A 307 -24.24 -23.70 36.99
CA CYS A 307 -24.29 -23.60 38.45
C CYS A 307 -23.40 -22.47 39.01
N GLU A 308 -23.61 -21.24 38.53
CA GLU A 308 -22.94 -20.05 39.05
C GLU A 308 -23.23 -19.84 40.54
N LYS A 309 -24.46 -20.14 40.97
CA LYS A 309 -24.87 -20.01 42.38
C LYS A 309 -24.59 -21.24 43.24
N GLY A 310 -24.13 -22.35 42.65
CA GLY A 310 -23.89 -23.62 43.34
C GLY A 310 -25.15 -24.48 43.53
N ASP A 311 -25.09 -25.36 44.51
CA ASP A 311 -26.15 -26.26 45.00
C ASP A 311 -26.04 -26.23 46.53
N ASN A 312 -26.81 -25.34 47.17
CA ASN A 312 -26.63 -25.01 48.60
C ASN A 312 -27.23 -26.06 49.55
N ASP A 313 -28.31 -26.71 49.17
CA ASP A 313 -28.97 -27.76 49.94
C ASP A 313 -28.47 -29.18 49.59
N ASN A 314 -27.64 -29.30 48.56
CA ASN A 314 -27.00 -30.52 48.08
C ASN A 314 -28.01 -31.59 47.65
N ASP A 315 -29.09 -31.17 47.01
CA ASP A 315 -30.11 -32.07 46.46
C ASP A 315 -29.75 -32.59 45.04
N GLY A 316 -28.70 -32.03 44.42
CA GLY A 316 -28.21 -32.41 43.10
C GLY A 316 -28.73 -31.55 41.96
N VAL A 317 -29.53 -30.51 42.23
CA VAL A 317 -29.99 -29.51 41.28
C VAL A 317 -29.41 -28.16 41.68
N CYS A 318 -28.81 -27.47 40.70
CA CYS A 318 -28.17 -26.20 41.01
C CYS A 318 -29.18 -25.10 41.29
N ASP A 319 -28.89 -24.23 42.26
CA ASP A 319 -29.69 -23.07 42.70
C ASP A 319 -30.16 -22.16 41.55
N ASP A 320 -29.44 -22.16 40.42
CA ASP A 320 -29.82 -21.40 39.23
C ASP A 320 -31.06 -21.96 38.53
N TRP A 321 -31.34 -23.24 38.70
CA TRP A 321 -32.43 -24.01 38.06
C TRP A 321 -33.34 -24.72 39.07
N ASP A 322 -32.95 -24.74 40.33
CA ASP A 322 -33.70 -25.30 41.44
C ASP A 322 -34.89 -24.41 41.84
N ARG A 323 -36.05 -25.04 42.01
CA ARG A 323 -37.31 -24.42 42.43
C ARG A 323 -37.53 -24.47 43.94
N GLU A 324 -36.81 -25.34 44.65
CA GLU A 324 -36.89 -25.55 46.09
C GLU A 324 -35.50 -25.42 46.73
N LEU A 325 -34.99 -24.18 46.81
CA LEU A 325 -33.64 -23.81 47.32
C LEU A 325 -33.28 -24.28 48.75
N ASN A 326 -34.15 -25.02 49.43
CA ASN A 326 -33.90 -25.56 50.77
C ASN A 326 -34.52 -26.96 50.91
N THR A 327 -34.35 -27.81 49.91
CA THR A 327 -34.75 -29.21 49.94
C THR A 327 -34.17 -29.90 51.19
N PRO A 328 -34.97 -30.64 51.96
CA PRO A 328 -34.47 -31.36 53.13
C PRO A 328 -33.40 -32.40 52.75
N ALA A 329 -32.31 -32.44 53.52
CA ALA A 329 -31.22 -33.38 53.29
C ALA A 329 -31.71 -34.84 53.27
N GLY A 330 -31.44 -35.54 52.16
CA GLY A 330 -31.84 -36.92 51.95
C GLY A 330 -33.20 -37.10 51.28
N ALA A 331 -33.93 -36.02 51.00
CA ALA A 331 -35.10 -36.07 50.13
C ALA A 331 -34.68 -36.43 48.69
N ARG A 332 -35.53 -37.17 48.00
CA ARG A 332 -35.38 -37.38 46.55
C ARG A 332 -36.07 -36.24 45.85
N VAL A 333 -35.42 -35.64 44.86
CA VAL A 333 -35.97 -34.52 44.08
C VAL A 333 -36.21 -34.89 42.63
N ASP A 334 -37.05 -34.09 41.96
CA ASP A 334 -37.24 -34.14 40.52
C ASP A 334 -36.13 -33.34 39.77
N GLY A 335 -36.24 -33.26 38.43
CA GLY A 335 -35.27 -32.52 37.61
C GLY A 335 -35.29 -31.00 37.81
N ALA A 336 -36.17 -30.48 38.65
CA ALA A 336 -36.28 -29.07 39.01
C ALA A 336 -35.93 -28.81 40.48
N GLY A 337 -35.40 -29.80 41.21
CA GLY A 337 -34.97 -29.69 42.61
C GLY A 337 -36.11 -29.74 43.63
N VAL A 338 -37.34 -30.09 43.20
CA VAL A 338 -38.48 -30.17 44.13
C VAL A 338 -38.54 -31.54 44.78
N ALA A 339 -38.71 -31.59 46.10
CA ALA A 339 -38.88 -32.84 46.84
C ALA A 339 -40.10 -33.63 46.36
N LEU A 340 -39.90 -34.94 46.14
CA LEU A 340 -40.95 -35.83 45.66
C LEU A 340 -42.05 -36.03 46.72
N ASP A 341 -43.29 -35.93 46.27
CA ASP A 341 -44.53 -36.26 46.98
C ASP A 341 -45.37 -37.08 46.00
N MET A 342 -45.30 -38.41 46.10
CA MET A 342 -45.84 -39.32 45.09
C MET A 342 -47.36 -39.41 45.13
N ASP A 343 -48.00 -39.20 46.28
CA ASP A 343 -49.45 -39.29 46.43
C ASP A 343 -50.16 -37.93 46.56
N LEU A 344 -49.38 -36.85 46.59
CA LEU A 344 -49.82 -35.45 46.56
C LEU A 344 -50.63 -35.05 47.78
N ASP A 345 -50.34 -35.62 48.95
CA ASP A 345 -50.99 -35.30 50.22
C ASP A 345 -50.37 -34.09 50.95
N GLY A 346 -49.23 -33.60 50.47
CA GLY A 346 -48.49 -32.47 51.02
C GLY A 346 -47.39 -32.85 52.01
N VAL A 347 -47.16 -34.15 52.24
CA VAL A 347 -46.03 -34.70 53.00
C VAL A 347 -45.05 -35.32 52.01
N ILE A 348 -43.82 -34.77 51.95
CA ILE A 348 -42.80 -35.33 51.04
C ILE A 348 -42.49 -36.79 51.38
N ASP A 349 -42.11 -37.58 50.38
CA ASP A 349 -41.81 -39.02 50.47
C ASP A 349 -40.77 -39.36 51.55
N LEU A 350 -39.91 -38.41 51.93
CA LEU A 350 -38.92 -38.56 53.00
C LEU A 350 -39.58 -38.69 54.39
N TYR A 351 -40.69 -37.98 54.60
CA TYR A 351 -41.42 -37.92 55.87
C TYR A 351 -42.74 -38.69 55.85
N ASP A 352 -43.14 -39.19 54.68
CA ASP A 352 -44.30 -40.03 54.48
C ASP A 352 -43.96 -41.53 54.68
N LYS A 353 -44.68 -42.17 55.60
CA LYS A 353 -44.58 -43.63 55.84
C LYS A 353 -45.37 -44.45 54.81
N CYS A 354 -46.31 -43.82 54.12
CA CYS A 354 -47.27 -44.42 53.21
C CYS A 354 -47.20 -43.78 51.81
N VAL A 355 -46.00 -43.55 51.27
CA VAL A 355 -45.62 -42.92 49.97
C VAL A 355 -46.61 -42.97 48.79
N THR A 356 -47.50 -43.95 48.72
CA THR A 356 -48.45 -44.15 47.61
C THR A 356 -49.93 -43.95 48.00
N VAL A 357 -50.24 -43.60 49.24
CA VAL A 357 -51.61 -43.56 49.79
C VAL A 357 -51.80 -42.32 50.68
N PRO A 358 -52.60 -41.33 50.22
CA PRO A 358 -52.70 -40.04 50.88
C PRO A 358 -53.12 -40.10 52.35
N GLY A 359 -52.48 -39.30 53.19
CA GLY A 359 -52.81 -39.13 54.59
C GLY A 359 -52.55 -37.71 55.10
N PRO A 360 -52.98 -37.39 56.34
CA PRO A 360 -52.67 -36.11 56.93
C PRO A 360 -51.23 -36.08 57.47
N PRO A 361 -50.57 -34.90 57.50
CA PRO A 361 -49.26 -34.72 58.11
C PRO A 361 -49.16 -35.21 59.56
N ASP A 362 -50.26 -35.08 60.33
CA ASP A 362 -50.35 -35.52 61.73
C ASP A 362 -50.13 -37.04 61.90
N ASN A 363 -50.30 -37.83 60.84
CA ASN A 363 -50.11 -39.28 60.85
C ASN A 363 -48.96 -39.73 59.92
N ASN A 364 -47.96 -38.87 59.69
CA ASN A 364 -46.82 -39.15 58.82
C ASN A 364 -47.24 -39.60 57.40
N GLY A 365 -48.20 -38.90 56.78
CA GLY A 365 -48.71 -39.19 55.43
C GLY A 365 -49.52 -40.49 55.30
N CYS A 366 -49.74 -41.23 56.39
CA CYS A 366 -50.59 -42.43 56.35
C CYS A 366 -52.07 -42.11 56.59
N PRO A 367 -53.00 -42.84 55.95
CA PRO A 367 -54.44 -42.64 56.14
C PRO A 367 -54.89 -42.93 57.57
N ILE A 368 -55.81 -42.11 58.09
CA ILE A 368 -56.44 -42.31 59.41
C ILE A 368 -57.69 -43.19 59.24
N GLY A 369 -57.52 -44.52 59.28
CA GLY A 369 -58.57 -45.56 59.46
C GLY A 369 -59.76 -45.53 58.47
N LYS A 370 -60.03 -46.56 57.68
CA LYS A 370 -59.92 -48.02 57.93
C LYS A 370 -59.32 -48.76 56.76
#